data_AF-A0A350YXE8-F1
#
_entry.id   AF-A0A350YXE8-F1
#
_cell.length_a   1.000
_cell.length_b   1.000
_cell.length_c   1.000
_cell.angle_alpha   90.00
_cell.angle_beta   90.00
_cell.angle_gamma   90.00
#
_symmetry.space_group_name_H-M   'P 1'
#
loop_
_entity.id
_entity.type
_entity.pdbx_description
1 polymer ?
#
loop_
_entity_poly.entity_id
_entity_poly.type
_entity_poly.pdbx_seq_one_letter_code
_entity_poly.pdbx_strand_id
1 'polypeptide(L)'
;MENEIKRNPINTQLVLMLLLAIFLVIFTLQNSASVAIRVFLWNVNVPLVVLILLCLLIGYLLPHFSYIPRIWKLKSELSRTRKEKEELEKSTEKQVRTKPDPEGIAFDDMLGDEE
;
A
#
# COMPACT_ATOMS: atom_id res chain seq x y z
N MET A 1 -55.97 -21.29 -1.80
CA MET A 1 -54.52 -21.01 -1.93
C MET A 1 -54.32 -19.57 -1.49
N GLU A 2 -53.97 -19.38 -0.23
CA GLU A 2 -53.73 -18.05 0.33
C GLU A 2 -52.36 -17.57 -0.16
N ASN A 3 -52.33 -16.48 -0.93
CA ASN A 3 -51.08 -15.89 -1.38
C ASN A 3 -50.53 -15.00 -0.27
N GLU A 4 -49.54 -15.49 0.46
CA GLU A 4 -48.81 -14.69 1.43
C GLU A 4 -47.96 -13.64 0.70
N ILE A 5 -48.44 -12.39 0.70
CA ILE A 5 -47.66 -11.24 0.25
C ILE A 5 -46.55 -11.01 1.28
N LYS A 6 -45.39 -11.63 1.05
CA LYS A 6 -44.18 -11.43 1.82
C LYS A 6 -43.71 -9.98 1.64
N ARG A 7 -44.05 -9.09 2.59
CA ARG A 7 -43.53 -7.72 2.62
C ARG A 7 -42.04 -7.77 2.88
N ASN A 8 -41.23 -7.25 1.95
CA ASN A 8 -39.82 -7.04 2.24
C ASN A 8 -39.70 -5.99 3.36
N PRO A 9 -38.96 -6.27 4.44
CA PRO A 9 -38.71 -5.27 5.45
C PRO A 9 -37.94 -4.11 4.81
N ILE A 10 -38.37 -2.89 5.11
CA ILE A 10 -37.68 -1.69 4.66
C ILE A 10 -36.26 -1.74 5.22
N ASN A 11 -35.26 -1.71 4.33
CA ASN A 11 -33.87 -1.64 4.72
C ASN A 11 -33.59 -0.27 5.34
N THR A 12 -33.61 -0.19 6.67
CA THR A 12 -33.41 1.05 7.44
C THR A 12 -32.09 1.73 7.06
N GLN A 13 -31.05 0.96 6.72
CA GLN A 13 -29.78 1.48 6.21
C GLN A 13 -29.93 2.23 4.89
N LEU A 14 -30.72 1.71 3.94
CA LEU A 14 -31.00 2.37 2.66
C LEU A 14 -31.80 3.65 2.88
N VAL A 15 -32.81 3.61 3.75
CA VAL A 15 -33.61 4.80 4.10
C VAL A 15 -32.73 5.87 4.75
N LEU A 16 -31.85 5.48 5.67
CA LEU A 16 -30.91 6.39 6.33
C LEU A 16 -29.93 7.01 5.33
N MET A 17 -29.35 6.22 4.44
CA MET A 17 -28.45 6.71 3.38
C MET A 17 -29.16 7.68 2.43
N LEU A 18 -30.40 7.35 2.03
CA LEU A 18 -31.19 8.21 1.16
C LEU A 18 -31.51 9.55 1.84
N LEU A 19 -31.93 9.51 3.11
CA LEU A 19 -32.14 10.72 3.90
C LEU A 19 -30.86 11.54 4.02
N LEU A 20 -29.75 10.91 4.36
CA LEU A 20 -28.45 11.57 4.49
C LEU A 20 -28.04 12.24 3.16
N ALA A 21 -28.23 11.57 2.03
CA ALA A 21 -27.94 12.11 0.70
C ALA A 21 -28.80 13.33 0.38
N ILE A 22 -30.12 13.28 0.66
CA ILE A 22 -31.02 14.42 0.49
C ILE A 22 -30.58 15.60 1.38
N PHE A 23 -30.26 15.33 2.64
CA PHE A 23 -29.74 16.33 3.56
C PHE A 23 -28.45 16.96 3.04
N LEU A 24 -27.53 16.17 2.47
CA LEU A 24 -26.29 16.66 1.89
C LEU A 24 -26.54 17.61 0.71
N VAL A 25 -27.50 17.27 -0.17
CA VAL A 25 -27.87 18.12 -1.32
C VAL A 25 -28.45 19.44 -0.83
N ILE A 26 -29.42 19.40 0.09
CA ILE A 26 -30.04 20.60 0.66
C ILE A 26 -28.97 21.45 1.36
N PHE A 27 -28.13 20.82 2.17
CA PHE A 27 -27.01 21.47 2.83
C PHE A 27 -26.11 22.17 1.82
N THR A 28 -25.76 21.50 0.71
CA THR A 28 -24.92 22.09 -0.34
C THR A 28 -25.58 23.28 -1.02
N LEU A 29 -26.87 23.20 -1.33
CA LEU A 29 -27.61 24.28 -1.99
C LEU A 29 -27.82 25.48 -1.05
N GLN A 30 -28.14 25.23 0.22
CA GLN A 30 -28.33 26.29 1.22
C GLN A 30 -27.02 26.92 1.67
N ASN A 31 -25.95 26.13 1.81
CA ASN A 31 -24.58 26.61 2.08
C ASN A 31 -23.82 27.00 0.78
N SER A 32 -24.56 27.39 -0.27
CA SER A 32 -23.98 27.87 -1.54
C SER A 32 -23.24 29.21 -1.43
N ALA A 33 -23.10 29.75 -0.21
CA ALA A 33 -22.19 30.84 0.11
C ALA A 33 -20.79 30.51 -0.44
N SER A 34 -20.42 31.20 -1.52
CA SER A 34 -19.12 31.05 -2.16
C SER A 34 -18.06 31.71 -1.29
N VAL A 35 -17.06 30.93 -0.92
CA VAL A 35 -15.87 31.42 -0.24
C VAL A 35 -14.78 31.57 -1.30
N ALA A 36 -14.21 32.78 -1.41
CA ALA A 36 -13.07 33.04 -2.27
C ALA A 36 -11.81 32.48 -1.63
N ILE A 37 -11.22 31.45 -2.24
CA ILE A 37 -9.97 30.84 -1.77
C ILE A 37 -8.84 31.34 -2.66
N ARG A 38 -7.76 31.80 -2.01
CA ARG A 38 -6.49 32.14 -2.66
C ARG A 38 -5.54 30.97 -2.49
N VAL A 39 -5.40 30.15 -3.53
CA VAL A 39 -4.44 29.04 -3.56
C VAL A 39 -3.18 29.52 -4.25
N PHE A 40 -2.17 29.91 -3.47
CA PHE A 40 -0.90 30.44 -3.95
C PHE A 40 -1.07 31.70 -4.82
N LEU A 41 -1.34 31.56 -6.12
CA LEU A 41 -1.65 32.66 -7.06
C LEU A 41 -3.04 32.54 -7.72
N TRP A 42 -3.80 31.47 -7.48
CA TRP A 42 -5.14 31.30 -8.05
C TRP A 42 -6.23 31.77 -7.10
N ASN A 43 -7.28 32.39 -7.66
CA ASN A 43 -8.48 32.76 -6.93
C ASN A 43 -9.64 31.90 -7.42
N VAL A 44 -10.17 31.05 -6.55
CA VAL A 44 -11.25 30.14 -6.88
C VAL A 44 -12.39 30.34 -5.89
N ASN A 45 -13.60 30.53 -6.41
CA ASN A 45 -14.81 30.58 -5.61
C ASN A 45 -15.41 29.18 -5.55
N VAL A 46 -15.47 28.61 -4.35
CA VAL A 46 -16.12 27.32 -4.12
C VAL A 46 -17.12 27.43 -2.97
N PRO A 47 -18.22 26.66 -2.99
CA PRO A 47 -19.12 26.57 -1.85
C PRO A 47 -18.38 26.07 -0.60
N LEU A 48 -18.73 26.61 0.57
CA LEU A 48 -18.09 26.27 1.84
C LEU A 48 -18.10 24.77 2.14
N VAL A 49 -19.21 24.08 1.85
CA VAL A 49 -19.30 22.62 2.05
C VAL A 49 -18.26 21.84 1.24
N VAL A 50 -18.03 22.23 -0.02
CA VAL A 50 -17.09 21.55 -0.90
C VAL A 50 -15.68 21.70 -0.34
N LEU A 51 -15.35 22.90 0.16
CA LEU A 51 -14.09 23.16 0.82
C LEU A 51 -13.88 22.29 2.07
N ILE A 52 -14.89 22.17 2.94
CA ILE A 52 -14.80 21.32 4.13
C ILE A 52 -14.58 19.86 3.75
N LEU A 53 -15.37 19.34 2.80
CA LEU A 53 -15.23 17.95 2.33
C LEU A 53 -13.84 17.69 1.75
N LEU A 54 -13.31 18.62 0.95
CA LEU A 54 -11.97 18.51 0.37
C LEU A 54 -10.89 18.52 1.47
N CYS A 55 -11.02 19.40 2.46
CA CYS A 55 -10.10 19.49 3.59
C CYS A 55 -10.09 18.19 4.41
N LEU A 56 -11.27 17.64 4.70
CA LEU A 56 -11.40 16.35 5.40
C LEU A 56 -10.82 15.20 4.59
N LEU A 57 -11.07 15.18 3.28
CA LEU A 57 -10.55 14.14 2.39
C LEU A 57 -9.01 14.16 2.33
N ILE A 58 -8.42 15.35 2.20
CA ILE A 58 -6.96 15.54 2.23
C ILE A 58 -6.41 15.18 3.61
N GLY A 59 -7.05 15.65 4.69
CA GLY A 59 -6.69 15.32 6.07
C GLY A 59 -6.68 13.82 6.35
N TYR A 60 -7.63 13.08 5.77
CA TYR A 60 -7.70 11.62 5.86
C TYR A 60 -6.65 10.91 4.98
N LEU A 61 -6.36 11.43 3.78
CA LEU A 61 -5.37 10.86 2.87
C LEU A 61 -3.91 11.10 3.29
N LEU A 62 -3.63 12.22 3.94
CA LEU A 62 -2.27 12.62 4.36
C LEU A 62 -1.54 11.56 5.21
N PRO A 63 -2.15 10.97 6.26
CA PRO A 63 -1.58 9.86 6.99
C PRO A 63 -1.30 8.66 6.09
N HIS A 64 -2.23 8.33 5.18
CA HIS A 64 -2.11 7.19 4.28
C HIS A 64 -0.87 7.32 3.36
N PHE A 65 -0.64 8.51 2.83
CA PHE A 65 0.55 8.79 2.00
C PHE A 65 1.86 8.71 2.81
N SER A 66 1.82 9.05 4.10
CA SER A 66 2.98 8.96 4.99
C SER A 66 3.43 7.51 5.26
N TYR A 67 2.59 6.50 5.00
CA TYR A 67 2.99 5.08 5.07
C TYR A 67 3.83 4.64 3.86
N ILE A 68 3.75 5.33 2.71
CA ILE A 68 4.50 4.97 1.49
C ILE A 68 6.03 4.95 1.72
N PRO A 69 6.67 5.99 2.29
CA PRO A 69 8.12 5.95 2.54
C PRO A 69 8.51 4.86 3.55
N ARG A 70 7.63 4.53 4.49
CA ARG A 70 7.84 3.44 5.47
C ARG A 70 7.86 2.07 4.78
N ILE A 71 6.95 1.83 3.84
CA ILE A 71 6.90 0.61 3.03
C ILE A 71 8.15 0.49 2.14
N TRP A 72 8.61 1.61 1.56
CA TRP A 72 9.83 1.62 0.74
C TRP A 72 11.09 1.29 1.54
N LYS A 73 11.23 1.84 2.76
CA LYS A 73 12.33 1.48 3.66
C LYS A 73 12.31 0.00 4.04
N LEU A 74 11.13 -0.55 4.35
CA LEU A 74 10.98 -1.96 4.68
C LEU A 74 11.38 -2.88 3.52
N LYS A 75 11.00 -2.54 2.29
CA LYS A 75 11.43 -3.27 1.08
C LYS A 75 12.93 -3.20 0.86
N SER A 76 13.55 -2.06 1.15
CA SER A 76 15.00 -1.88 1.07
C SER A 76 15.73 -2.75 2.10
N GLU A 77 15.25 -2.83 3.34
CA GLU A 77 15.84 -3.67 4.37
C GLU A 77 15.72 -5.16 4.04
N LEU A 78 14.56 -5.62 3.57
CA LEU A 78 14.39 -7.01 3.11
C LEU A 78 15.36 -7.37 1.97
N SER A 79 15.61 -6.44 1.05
CA SER A 79 16.57 -6.67 -0.04
C SER A 79 18.03 -6.73 0.45
N ARG A 80 18.37 -6.01 1.53
CA ARG A 80 19.69 -6.06 2.17
C ARG A 80 19.88 -7.36 2.93
N THR A 81 18.92 -7.75 3.77
CA THR A 81 18.97 -9.01 4.52
C THR A 81 19.02 -10.24 3.61
N ARG A 82 18.35 -10.21 2.44
CA ARG A 82 18.44 -11.29 1.45
C ARG A 82 19.85 -11.39 0.84
N LYS A 83 20.47 -10.25 0.52
CA LYS A 83 21.83 -10.21 -0.04
C LYS A 83 22.88 -10.68 0.98
N GLU A 84 22.73 -10.27 2.23
CA GLU A 84 23.63 -10.67 3.32
C GLU A 84 23.56 -12.18 3.59
N LYS A 85 22.36 -12.79 3.54
CA LYS A 85 22.22 -14.25 3.60
C LYS A 85 22.89 -14.96 2.43
N GLU A 86 22.72 -14.45 1.22
CA GLU A 86 23.29 -15.05 0.00
C GLU A 86 24.84 -14.95 -0.02
N GLU A 87 25.40 -13.87 0.53
CA GLU A 87 26.85 -13.70 0.70
C GLU A 87 27.43 -14.62 1.79
N LEU A 88 26.71 -14.80 2.91
CA LEU A 88 27.11 -15.74 3.96
C LEU A 88 27.09 -17.19 3.49
N GLU A 89 26.09 -17.59 2.71
CA GLU A 89 26.01 -18.94 2.13
C GLU A 89 27.15 -19.18 1.12
N LYS A 90 27.44 -18.22 0.23
CA LYS A 90 28.58 -18.30 -0.71
C LYS A 90 29.94 -18.35 -0.01
N SER A 91 30.08 -17.65 1.11
CA SER A 91 31.33 -17.64 1.88
C SER A 91 31.56 -18.95 2.62
N THR A 92 30.48 -19.59 3.06
CA THR A 92 30.52 -20.91 3.71
C THR A 92 30.86 -22.00 2.69
N GLU A 93 30.27 -21.94 1.49
CA GLU A 93 30.58 -22.88 0.39
C GLU A 93 32.03 -22.75 -0.11
N LYS A 94 32.58 -21.54 -0.19
CA LYS A 94 33.99 -21.33 -0.54
C LYS A 94 34.96 -21.82 0.55
N GLN A 95 34.63 -21.69 1.83
CA GLN A 95 35.49 -22.19 2.90
C GLN A 95 35.50 -23.73 3.01
N VAL A 96 34.42 -24.41 2.61
CA VAL A 96 34.39 -25.88 2.50
C VAL A 96 35.25 -26.38 1.32
N ARG A 97 35.42 -25.58 0.26
CA ARG A 97 36.31 -25.93 -0.88
C ARG A 97 37.78 -25.51 -0.73
N THR A 98 38.15 -24.80 0.34
CA THR A 98 39.51 -24.26 0.54
C THR A 98 40.12 -24.63 1.91
N LYS A 99 39.59 -25.63 2.61
CA LYS A 99 40.42 -26.36 3.56
C LYS A 99 41.01 -27.57 2.85
N PRO A 100 42.30 -27.56 2.49
CA PRO A 100 43.01 -28.81 2.28
C PRO A 100 43.00 -29.57 3.62
N ASP A 101 42.46 -30.78 3.60
CA ASP A 101 42.68 -31.72 4.69
C ASP A 101 44.20 -31.96 4.84
N PRO A 102 44.72 -32.12 6.07
CA PRO A 102 46.16 -32.32 6.32
C PRO A 102 46.71 -33.63 5.71
N GLU A 103 45.83 -34.50 5.21
CA GLU A 103 46.14 -35.76 4.55
C GLU A 103 46.18 -35.52 3.02
N GLY A 104 47.18 -34.75 2.57
CA GLY A 104 47.33 -34.37 1.17
C GLY A 104 47.40 -35.58 0.24
N ILE A 105 46.42 -35.71 -0.66
CA ILE A 105 46.57 -36.40 -1.93
C ILE A 105 45.68 -35.70 -2.96
N ALA A 106 46.30 -34.98 -3.89
CA ALA A 106 45.64 -34.54 -5.11
C ALA A 106 45.56 -35.75 -6.05
N PHE A 107 44.33 -36.16 -6.40
CA PHE A 107 44.09 -37.10 -7.49
C PHE A 107 43.87 -36.32 -8.80
N ASP A 108 44.94 -35.68 -9.21
CA ASP A 108 45.32 -35.27 -10.55
C ASP A 108 46.84 -35.38 -10.39
N ASP A 109 47.52 -36.45 -10.80
CA ASP A 109 47.82 -36.78 -12.18
C ASP A 109 48.21 -38.28 -12.23
N MET A 110 47.40 -39.15 -12.82
CA MET A 110 47.89 -40.49 -13.20
C MET A 110 47.31 -40.88 -14.57
N LEU A 111 47.91 -40.24 -15.57
CA LEU A 111 48.46 -40.89 -16.77
C LEU A 111 47.57 -41.94 -17.45
N GLY A 112 47.03 -41.54 -18.60
CA GLY A 112 46.49 -42.47 -19.59
C GLY A 112 45.88 -41.77 -20.79
N ASP A 113 46.56 -40.78 -21.36
CA ASP A 113 46.47 -40.58 -22.82
C ASP A 113 47.12 -41.81 -23.45
N GLU A 114 46.32 -42.75 -23.93
CA GLU A 114 46.75 -43.67 -24.98
C GLU A 114 45.67 -43.72 -26.07
N GLU A 115 46.16 -43.57 -27.31
CA GLU A 115 45.49 -43.68 -28.62
C GLU A 115 44.49 -44.84 -28.76
#